data_AF-P84034-F1
#
_entry.id   AF-P84034-F1
#
_cell.length_a   1.000
_cell.length_b   1.000
_cell.length_c   1.000
_cell.angle_alpha   90.00
_cell.angle_beta   90.00
_cell.angle_gamma   90.00
#
_symmetry.space_group_name_H-M   'P 1'
#
loop_
_entity.id
_entity.type
_entity.pdbx_description
1 polymer ?
#
loop_
_entity_poly.entity_id
_entity_poly.type
_entity_poly.pdbx_seq_one_letter_code
_entity_poly.pdbx_strand_id
1 'polypeptide(L)' 'CGDINAACKEDCDCCGYTTACDCYWSSSCKCREAAIVIYTAPKKKLTC' A
#
# COMPACT_ATOMS: atom_id res chain seq x y z
N CYS A 1 10.26 -4.22 -4.52
CA CYS A 1 9.26 -3.70 -3.57
C CYS A 1 10.00 -3.11 -2.37
N GLY A 2 9.40 -2.18 -1.63
CA GLY A 2 9.92 -1.50 -0.46
C GLY A 2 8.99 -1.65 0.73
N ASP A 3 9.58 -1.64 1.93
CA ASP A 3 8.88 -1.88 3.20
C ASP A 3 7.91 -0.76 3.59
N ILE A 4 7.23 -0.93 4.73
CA ILE A 4 6.40 0.12 5.33
C ILE A 4 7.22 1.41 5.50
N ASN A 5 6.68 2.52 5.02
CA ASN A 5 7.26 3.86 4.87
C ASN A 5 8.28 4.04 3.73
N ALA A 6 8.56 3.03 2.92
CA ALA A 6 9.34 3.20 1.70
C ALA A 6 8.62 4.12 0.72
N ALA A 7 9.37 4.90 -0.06
CA ALA A 7 8.80 5.68 -1.15
C ALA A 7 8.25 4.73 -2.22
N CYS A 8 7.03 5.01 -2.70
CA CYS A 8 6.36 4.23 -3.72
C CYS A 8 5.76 5.16 -4.77
N LYS A 9 5.54 4.66 -6.00
CA LYS A 9 4.71 5.35 -7.01
C LYS A 9 3.40 4.63 -7.25
N GLU A 10 3.38 3.34 -6.99
CA GLU A 10 2.27 2.42 -7.20
C GLU A 10 2.26 1.36 -6.10
N ASP A 11 1.15 0.67 -5.89
CA ASP A 11 1.05 -0.40 -4.89
C ASP A 11 2.09 -1.53 -5.10
N CYS A 12 2.56 -1.70 -6.34
CA CYS A 12 3.58 -2.68 -6.73
C CYS A 12 4.97 -2.37 -6.19
N ASP A 13 5.23 -1.09 -5.91
CA ASP A 13 6.45 -0.70 -5.21
C ASP A 13 6.45 -1.19 -3.76
N CYS A 14 5.31 -1.59 -3.17
CA CYS A 14 5.24 -1.95 -1.77
C CYS A 14 5.38 -3.45 -1.51
N CYS A 15 6.24 -3.80 -0.55
CA CYS A 15 6.37 -5.17 -0.07
C CYS A 15 5.24 -5.45 0.91
N GLY A 16 4.45 -6.48 0.60
CA GLY A 16 3.34 -6.94 1.44
C GLY A 16 2.11 -7.28 0.62
N TYR A 17 1.25 -8.12 1.19
CA TYR A 17 -0.11 -8.31 0.70
C TYR A 17 -1.09 -7.34 1.39
N THR A 18 -0.67 -6.78 2.52
CA THR A 18 -1.40 -5.84 3.35
C THR A 18 -0.84 -4.42 3.23
N THR A 19 0.07 -4.16 2.29
CA THR A 19 0.71 -2.85 2.10
C THR A 19 0.19 -2.20 0.84
N ALA A 20 -0.19 -0.93 0.92
CA ALA A 20 -0.62 -0.11 -0.20
C ALA A 20 0.23 1.15 -0.30
N CYS A 21 0.34 1.71 -1.51
CA CYS A 21 1.03 2.98 -1.72
C CYS A 21 0.09 4.13 -1.33
N ASP A 22 0.34 4.76 -0.19
CA ASP A 22 -0.47 5.86 0.32
C ASP A 22 0.22 7.21 0.07
N CYS A 23 -0.45 8.05 -0.73
CA CYS A 23 -0.04 9.43 -1.02
C CYS A 23 -0.82 10.47 -0.21
N TYR A 24 -1.64 10.05 0.77
CA TYR A 24 -2.58 10.93 1.43
C TYR A 24 -1.90 11.81 2.48
N TRP A 25 -0.89 11.27 3.19
CA TRP A 25 -0.28 11.93 4.36
C TRP A 25 1.01 12.70 4.07
N SER A 26 1.51 12.73 2.85
CA SER A 26 2.78 13.40 2.51
C SER A 26 2.82 13.80 1.04
N SER A 27 3.58 14.85 0.73
CA SER A 27 3.93 15.23 -0.66
C SER A 27 4.68 14.12 -1.42
N SER A 28 5.12 13.09 -0.70
CA SER A 28 5.72 11.87 -1.24
C SER A 28 4.87 10.68 -0.82
N CYS A 29 4.43 9.89 -1.80
CA CYS A 29 3.75 8.63 -1.59
C CYS A 29 4.64 7.63 -0.84
N LYS A 30 4.06 6.94 0.14
CA LYS A 30 4.77 5.95 0.96
C LYS A 30 3.95 4.68 1.11
N CYS A 31 4.65 3.55 1.15
CA CYS A 31 4.05 2.27 1.49
C CYS A 31 3.48 2.32 2.91
N ARG A 32 2.18 2.15 3.06
CA ARG A 32 1.52 2.06 4.36
C ARG A 32 0.83 0.72 4.44
N GLU A 33 0.76 0.15 5.63
CA GLU A 33 -0.17 -0.96 5.83
C GLU A 33 -1.55 -0.44 5.47
N ALA A 34 -2.18 -1.09 4.48
CA ALA A 34 -3.60 -0.98 4.23
C ALA A 34 -4.26 -1.47 5.52
N ALA A 35 -4.54 -0.53 6.43
CA ALA A 35 -5.30 -0.78 7.63
C ALA A 35 -6.51 -1.57 7.19
N ILE A 36 -6.51 -2.85 7.55
CA ILE A 36 -7.52 -3.82 7.18
C ILE A 36 -8.84 -3.12 7.45
N VAL A 37 -9.58 -2.86 6.37
CA VAL A 37 -10.97 -2.44 6.45
C VAL A 37 -11.65 -3.60 7.14
N ILE A 38 -11.73 -3.46 8.46
CA ILE A 38 -12.47 -4.31 9.36
C ILE A 38 -13.84 -4.43 8.69
N TYR A 39 -14.15 -5.62 8.18
CA TYR A 39 -15.45 -6.10 7.72
C TYR A 39 -15.85 -6.15 6.23
N THR A 40 -15.13 -5.59 5.25
CA THR A 40 -15.53 -5.80 3.82
C THR A 40 -14.38 -5.62 2.82
N ALA A 41 -13.81 -6.69 2.28
CA ALA A 41 -13.34 -6.82 0.87
C ALA A 41 -12.21 -7.85 0.72
N PRO A 42 -12.27 -8.78 -0.25
CA PRO A 42 -11.06 -9.20 -0.93
C PRO A 42 -10.68 -8.06 -1.88
N LYS A 43 -9.85 -7.11 -1.43
CA LYS A 43 -9.06 -6.37 -2.41
C LYS A 43 -8.07 -7.40 -2.96
N LYS A 44 -8.45 -8.07 -4.07
CA LYS A 44 -7.50 -8.72 -4.96
C LYS A 44 -6.32 -7.74 -5.06
N LYS A 45 -5.11 -8.22 -4.80
CA LYS A 45 -3.90 -7.57 -5.31
C LYS A 45 -4.16 -7.49 -6.81
N LEU A 46 -4.69 -6.36 -7.28
CA LEU A 46 -5.15 -6.19 -8.65
C LEU A 46 -3.88 -6.01 -9.46
N THR A 47 -3.21 -7.13 -9.72
CA THR A 47 -2.10 -7.30 -10.66
C THR A 47 -1.17 -6.09 -10.71
N CYS A 48 -0.30 -6.05 -9.73
CA CYS A 48 1.10 -6.01 -10.06
C CYS A 48 1.47 -7.43 -10.54
#